data_AF-A0A565BA26-F1
#
_entry.id   AF-A0A565BA26-F1
#
_cell.length_a   1.000
_cell.length_b   1.000
_cell.length_c   1.000
_cell.angle_alpha   90.00
_cell.angle_beta   90.00
_cell.angle_gamma   90.00
#
_symmetry.space_group_name_H-M   'P 1'
#
loop_
_entity.id
_entity.type
_entity.pdbx_description
1 polymer ?
#
loop_
_entity_poly.entity_id
_entity_poly.type
_entity_poly.pdbx_seq_one_letter_code
_entity_poly.pdbx_strand_id
1 'polypeptide(L)'
;MRILILVRNFVPGYNQVVNGEWNVAGICYRAYDLEGKTIGTVGGGRIGKRWLQRLKPFGCNLLYHDRLQMEPEIEKEIGAKYVENL
;
A
#
# COMPACT_ATOMS: atom_id res chain seq x y z
N MET A 1 -2.18 4.72 5.85
CA MET A 1 -1.60 4.42 7.17
C MET A 1 -1.51 2.92 7.44
N ARG A 2 -2.62 2.17 7.50
CA ARG A 2 -2.60 0.72 7.87
C ARG A 2 -1.64 -0.15 7.05
N ILE A 3 -1.52 0.08 5.73
CA ILE A 3 -0.58 -0.68 4.88
C ILE A 3 0.87 -0.53 5.35
N LEU A 4 1.28 0.68 5.74
CA LEU A 4 2.64 0.94 6.24
C LEU A 4 2.87 0.27 7.59
N ILE A 5 1.88 0.31 8.48
CA ILE A 5 1.96 -0.35 9.79
C ILE A 5 2.22 -1.84 9.65
N LEU A 6 1.51 -2.49 8.72
CA LEU A 6 1.64 -3.93 8.47
C LEU A 6 2.96 -4.26 7.77
N VAL A 7 3.27 -3.58 6.67
CA VAL A 7 4.44 -3.88 5.84
C VAL A 7 5.75 -3.57 6.58
N ARG A 8 5.79 -2.54 7.43
CA ARG A 8 6.97 -2.17 8.22
C ARG A 8 7.06 -2.85 9.59
N ASN A 9 6.16 -3.79 9.89
CA ASN A 9 6.12 -4.51 11.16
C ASN A 9 6.10 -3.59 12.40
N PHE A 10 5.34 -2.50 12.33
CA PHE A 10 5.41 -1.42 13.33
C PHE A 10 4.87 -1.81 14.70
N VAL A 11 3.73 -2.53 14.77
CA VAL A 11 3.08 -2.87 16.05
C VAL A 11 3.97 -3.75 16.94
N PRO A 12 4.59 -4.83 16.44
CA PRO A 12 5.55 -5.59 17.25
C PRO A 12 6.76 -4.76 17.69
N GLY A 13 7.26 -3.88 16.84
CA GLY A 13 8.36 -2.97 17.20
C GLY A 13 7.99 -1.99 18.31
N TYR A 14 6.78 -1.43 18.25
CA TYR A 14 6.25 -0.57 19.32
C TYR A 14 6.14 -1.33 20.65
N ASN A 15 5.58 -2.54 20.64
CA ASN A 15 5.44 -3.35 21.86
C ASN A 15 6.79 -3.70 22.49
N GLN A 16 7.81 -3.99 21.67
CA GLN A 16 9.17 -4.24 22.14
C GLN A 16 9.72 -3.05 22.94
N VAL A 17 9.57 -1.83 22.40
CA VAL A 17 10.02 -0.60 23.06
C VAL A 17 9.27 -0.36 24.37
N VAL A 18 7.94 -0.53 24.38
CA VAL A 18 7.12 -0.34 25.59
C VAL A 18 7.48 -1.33 26.70
N ASN A 19 7.92 -2.54 26.33
CA ASN A 19 8.35 -3.57 27.27
C ASN A 19 9.82 -3.41 27.72
N GLY A 20 10.54 -2.40 27.24
CA GLY A 20 11.96 -2.18 27.57
C GLY A 20 12.91 -3.17 26.89
N GLU A 21 12.45 -3.85 25.83
CA GLU A 21 13.24 -4.79 25.05
C GLU A 21 13.97 -4.08 23.89
N TRP A 22 15.06 -4.67 23.41
CA TRP A 22 15.78 -4.21 22.22
C TRP A 22 16.31 -5.39 21.40
N ASN A 23 15.54 -5.78 20.38
CA ASN A 23 15.86 -6.86 19.46
C ASN A 23 15.48 -6.45 18.03
N VAL A 24 16.43 -5.80 17.37
CA VAL A 24 16.30 -5.29 15.99
C VAL A 24 16.04 -6.44 15.01
N ALA A 25 16.79 -7.55 15.11
CA ALA A 25 16.63 -8.70 14.23
C ALA A 25 15.23 -9.30 14.31
N GLY A 26 14.68 -9.37 15.53
CA GLY A 26 13.31 -9.84 15.81
C GLY A 26 12.21 -8.96 15.22
N ILE A 27 12.48 -7.70 14.85
CA ILE A 27 11.51 -6.85 14.14
C ILE A 27 11.79 -6.84 12.63
N CYS A 28 13.06 -6.74 12.24
CA CYS A 28 13.47 -6.58 10.84
C CYS A 28 13.15 -7.79 9.96
N TYR A 29 13.09 -9.02 10.50
CA TYR A 29 12.83 -10.22 9.70
C TYR A 29 11.49 -10.21 8.93
N ARG A 30 10.55 -9.34 9.32
CA ARG A 30 9.25 -9.12 8.64
C ARG A 30 8.97 -7.66 8.30
N ALA A 31 9.96 -6.78 8.42
CA ALA A 31 9.81 -5.38 8.04
C ALA A 31 10.31 -5.19 6.60
N TYR A 32 9.44 -4.70 5.72
CA TYR A 32 9.72 -4.50 4.30
C TYR A 32 9.46 -3.06 3.88
N ASP A 33 10.04 -2.69 2.75
CA ASP A 33 9.68 -1.47 2.03
C ASP A 33 8.45 -1.69 1.15
N LEU A 34 7.63 -0.65 1.04
CA LEU A 34 6.48 -0.62 0.15
C LEU A 34 6.89 -0.40 -1.30
N GLU A 35 8.06 0.21 -1.52
CA GLU A 35 8.63 0.44 -2.85
C GLU A 35 8.73 -0.87 -3.65
N GLY A 36 8.41 -0.77 -4.94
CA GLY A 36 8.43 -1.89 -5.87
C GLY A 36 7.33 -2.95 -5.64
N LYS A 37 6.52 -2.83 -4.59
CA LYS A 37 5.39 -3.75 -4.36
C LYS A 37 4.22 -3.42 -5.28
N THR A 38 3.46 -4.46 -5.61
CA THR A 38 2.19 -4.33 -6.32
C THR A 38 1.05 -4.14 -5.34
N ILE A 39 0.26 -3.11 -5.55
CA ILE A 39 -0.85 -2.74 -4.67
C ILE A 39 -2.11 -2.56 -5.51
N GLY A 40 -3.12 -3.38 -5.20
CA GLY A 40 -4.43 -3.34 -5.84
C GLY A 40 -5.52 -2.79 -4.93
N THR A 41 -6.46 -2.01 -5.50
CA THR A 41 -7.73 -1.69 -4.84
C THR A 41 -8.89 -2.38 -5.52
N VAL A 42 -9.74 -3.04 -4.74
CA VAL A 42 -11.09 -3.44 -5.18
C VAL A 42 -12.02 -2.25 -4.96
N GLY A 43 -12.46 -1.64 -6.05
CA GLY A 43 -13.17 -0.38 -6.09
C GLY A 43 -12.27 0.79 -6.51
N GLY A 44 -12.61 1.42 -7.63
CA GLY A 44 -12.02 2.62 -8.22
C GLY A 44 -12.87 3.88 -8.02
N GLY A 45 -13.78 3.89 -7.03
CA GLY A 45 -14.58 5.04 -6.67
C GLY A 45 -13.81 6.15 -5.94
N ARG A 46 -14.53 6.98 -5.17
CA ARG A 46 -13.95 8.16 -4.46
C ARG A 46 -12.78 7.82 -3.54
N ILE A 47 -12.88 6.70 -2.81
CA ILE A 47 -11.84 6.28 -1.85
C ILE A 47 -10.67 5.64 -2.61
N GLY A 48 -10.94 4.71 -3.52
CA GLY A 48 -9.91 4.02 -4.32
C GLY A 48 -9.00 4.99 -5.07
N LYS A 49 -9.58 5.94 -5.81
CA LYS A 49 -8.84 7.00 -6.52
C LYS A 49 -7.90 7.77 -5.59
N ARG A 50 -8.43 8.31 -4.49
CA ARG A 50 -7.67 9.09 -3.50
C ARG A 50 -6.59 8.27 -2.82
N TRP A 51 -6.81 6.97 -2.67
CA TRP A 51 -5.86 6.07 -2.05
C TRP A 51 -4.69 5.77 -2.99
N LEU A 52 -4.96 5.45 -4.26
CA LEU A 52 -3.94 5.26 -5.29
C LEU A 52 -3.10 6.54 -5.51
N GLN A 53 -3.75 7.73 -5.51
CA GLN A 53 -3.05 9.02 -5.57
C GLN A 53 -2.02 9.20 -4.44
N ARG A 54 -2.33 8.75 -3.22
CA ARG A 54 -1.41 8.83 -2.07
C ARG A 54 -0.25 7.85 -2.17
N LEU A 55 -0.42 6.76 -2.92
CA LEU A 55 0.59 5.73 -3.11
C LEU A 55 1.48 5.97 -4.32
N LYS A 56 1.06 6.81 -5.28
CA LYS A 56 1.87 7.21 -6.44
C LYS A 56 3.33 7.58 -6.08
N PRO A 57 3.62 8.43 -5.07
CA PRO A 57 5.00 8.78 -4.74
C PRO A 57 5.80 7.67 -4.04
N PHE A 58 5.17 6.54 -3.66
CA PHE A 58 5.87 5.41 -3.01
C PHE A 58 6.54 4.46 -4.00
N GLY A 59 6.49 4.73 -5.31
CA GLY A 59 7.14 3.87 -6.31
C GLY A 59 6.56 2.44 -6.38
N CYS A 60 5.25 2.31 -6.14
CA CYS A 60 4.53 1.03 -6.17
C CYS A 60 3.94 0.76 -7.56
N ASN A 61 3.71 -0.51 -7.90
CA ASN A 61 2.90 -0.87 -9.05
C ASN A 61 1.42 -0.81 -8.65
N LEU A 62 0.69 0.17 -9.18
CA LEU A 62 -0.69 0.45 -8.79
C LEU A 62 -1.69 -0.26 -9.70
N LEU A 63 -2.59 -1.04 -9.11
CA LEU A 63 -3.67 -1.75 -9.79
C LEU A 63 -5.02 -1.35 -9.22
N TYR A 64 -6.07 -1.45 -10.02
CA TYR A 64 -7.44 -1.37 -9.52
C TYR A 64 -8.37 -2.29 -10.31
N HIS A 65 -9.43 -2.72 -9.64
CA HIS A 65 -10.56 -3.41 -10.26
C HIS A 65 -11.86 -2.75 -9.81
N ASP A 66 -12.79 -2.49 -10.72
CA ASP A 66 -14.13 -1.97 -10.43
C ASP A 66 -15.08 -2.35 -11.58
N ARG A 67 -16.40 -2.23 -11.35
CA ARG A 67 -17.43 -2.48 -12.38
C ARG A 67 -17.33 -1.53 -13.56
N LEU A 68 -16.90 -0.30 -13.30
CA LEU A 68 -16.69 0.74 -14.29
C LEU A 68 -15.24 1.19 -14.22
N GLN A 69 -14.58 1.27 -15.38
CA GLN A 69 -13.22 1.79 -15.46
C GLN A 69 -13.20 3.28 -15.08
N MET A 70 -12.06 3.73 -14.56
CA MET A 70 -11.83 5.16 -14.38
C MET A 70 -11.73 5.84 -15.74
N GLU A 71 -11.95 7.16 -15.75
CA GLU A 71 -11.63 7.95 -16.93
C GLU A 71 -10.13 7.81 -17.27
N PRO A 72 -9.76 7.60 -18.55
CA PRO A 72 -8.37 7.34 -18.94
C PRO A 72 -7.37 8.41 -18.49
N GLU A 73 -7.83 9.66 -18.40
CA GLU A 73 -7.03 10.79 -17.92
C GLU A 73 -6.63 10.62 -16.46
N ILE A 74 -7.58 10.26 -15.60
CA ILE A 74 -7.36 10.00 -14.17
C ILE A 74 -6.47 8.77 -13.99
N GLU A 75 -6.71 7.71 -14.76
CA GLU A 75 -5.89 6.49 -14.70
C GLU A 75 -4.42 6.79 -15.02
N LYS A 76 -4.17 7.55 -16.09
CA LYS A 76 -2.84 7.99 -16.49
C LYS A 76 -2.19 8.94 -15.48
N GLU A 77 -2.96 9.87 -14.92
CA GLU A 77 -2.48 10.79 -13.88
C GLU A 77 -2.03 10.01 -12.63
N ILE A 78 -2.81 9.03 -12.19
CA ILE A 78 -2.49 8.21 -11.02
C ILE A 78 -1.36 7.22 -11.32
N GLY A 79 -1.26 6.75 -12.57
CA GLY A 79 -0.36 5.66 -12.95
C GLY A 79 -0.85 4.29 -12.49
N ALA A 80 -2.17 4.15 -12.28
CA ALA A 80 -2.79 2.87 -11.97
C ALA A 80 -3.12 2.11 -13.26
N LYS A 81 -3.24 0.78 -13.17
CA LYS A 81 -3.71 -0.07 -14.28
C LYS A 81 -4.99 -0.79 -13.90
N TYR A 82 -5.98 -0.74 -14.78
CA TYR A 82 -7.18 -1.56 -14.64
C TYR A 82 -6.88 -3.05 -14.79
N VAL A 83 -7.51 -3.87 -13.95
CA VAL A 83 -7.46 -5.33 -14.02
C VAL A 83 -8.89 -5.87 -14.14
N GLU A 84 -9.15 -6.67 -15.17
CA GLU A 84 -10.50 -7.15 -15.48
C GLU A 84 -10.97 -8.28 -14.54
N ASN A 85 -10.06 -9.17 -14.13
CA ASN A 85 -10.37 -10.33 -13.29
C ASN A 85 -9.59 -10.27 -11.97
N LEU A 86 -10.27 -10.59 -10.87
CA LEU A 86 -9.70 -10.67 -9.51
C LEU A 86 -9.08 -12.03 -9.23
#